data_AF-A0A969DQJ7-F1
#
_entry.id   AF-A0A969DQJ7-F1
#
_cell.length_a   1.000
_cell.length_b   1.000
_cell.length_c   1.000
_cell.angle_alpha   90.00
_cell.angle_beta   90.00
_cell.angle_gamma   90.00
#
_symmetry.space_group_name_H-M   'P 1'
#
loop_
_entity.id
_entity.type
_entity.pdbx_description
1 polymer ?
#
loop_
_entity_poly.entity_id
_entity_poly.type
_entity_poly.pdbx_seq_one_letter_code
_entity_poly.pdbx_strand_id
1 'polypeptide(L)'
;MDTPVAGGTGICPYNGAQHQNSLIISCYQKGIAQFDADKVFEMLKHDYMLQGIEHPCGGFAGNRHMKDYIEYGYVPEETGAASNTMEYAFDDWCLGQFAKALNKKEDALYFISRSNNYKNLFDKETGFLRRRHKDGTWYQNFDPLRMGTEGGWNGPGYMEGNAWIYSWFVPQDLPELIQLLGNEVFNARLEDGFAKGYVDLSNQPNLQAPFLFNYSGKPWLTQRYSRMVANKFFNTSPYSGWVGEEDEGQMGAFFSLISMGLYQMKSGCSIDPYYDLSSPIFEEVIIHLDKSYYSGGDFTIKTLNNGEKNDFIQSVTLNGKKLHEPRIMHKDIVKGGELIIELGSQPNEAYWK
;
A
#
# COMPACT_ATOMS: atom_id res chain seq x y z
N MET A 1 42.09 5.34 -13.53
CA MET A 1 41.36 4.52 -14.51
C MET A 1 39.90 4.71 -14.18
N ASP A 2 39.29 5.62 -14.93
CA ASP A 2 37.88 5.98 -14.83
C ASP A 2 37.02 4.75 -15.17
N THR A 3 36.21 4.31 -14.21
CA THR A 3 35.05 3.46 -14.49
C THR A 3 33.99 4.34 -15.15
N PRO A 4 33.56 4.04 -16.39
CA PRO A 4 32.53 4.83 -17.03
C PRO A 4 31.21 4.59 -16.30
N VAL A 5 30.58 5.68 -15.87
CA VAL A 5 29.16 5.74 -15.52
C VAL A 5 28.38 5.50 -16.83
N ALA A 6 28.27 4.24 -17.23
CA ALA A 6 27.27 3.79 -18.18
C ALA A 6 25.99 3.54 -17.37
N GLY A 7 24.90 4.21 -17.71
CA GLY A 7 23.62 4.11 -16.99
C GLY A 7 23.20 2.67 -16.75
N GLY A 8 22.77 2.35 -15.53
CA GLY A 8 22.33 0.99 -15.21
C GLY A 8 22.59 0.63 -13.76
N THR A 9 21.60 0.88 -12.90
CA THR A 9 21.43 0.04 -11.70
C THR A 9 21.04 -1.39 -12.08
N GLY A 10 20.65 -1.63 -13.36
CA GLY A 10 20.26 -2.95 -13.85
C GLY A 10 19.01 -3.49 -13.17
N ILE A 11 18.24 -2.64 -12.47
CA ILE A 11 17.07 -3.07 -11.72
C ILE A 11 15.97 -3.39 -12.71
N CYS A 12 15.65 -4.68 -12.75
CA CYS A 12 14.61 -5.23 -13.58
C CYS A 12 13.37 -5.49 -12.73
N PRO A 13 12.33 -4.63 -12.76
CA PRO A 13 11.07 -4.99 -12.13
C PRO A 13 10.51 -6.25 -12.80
N TYR A 14 10.35 -7.31 -12.01
CA TYR A 14 9.75 -8.56 -12.46
C TYR A 14 8.23 -8.44 -12.54
N ASN A 15 7.62 -7.82 -11.52
CA ASN A 15 6.18 -7.59 -11.41
C ASN A 15 5.89 -6.08 -11.43
N GLY A 16 5.30 -5.61 -12.53
CA GLY A 16 4.63 -4.31 -12.59
C GLY A 16 5.51 -3.06 -12.64
N ALA A 17 6.08 -2.65 -11.51
CA ALA A 17 6.67 -1.32 -11.32
C ALA A 17 7.94 -1.31 -10.45
N GLN A 18 8.50 -0.10 -10.25
CA GLN A 18 9.77 0.10 -9.55
C GLN A 18 9.58 0.43 -8.06
N HIS A 19 9.03 -0.53 -7.32
CA HIS A 19 8.73 -0.37 -5.90
C HIS A 19 9.95 -0.35 -4.96
N GLN A 20 11.17 -0.59 -5.47
CA GLN A 20 12.40 -0.31 -4.72
C GLN A 20 12.48 1.16 -4.29
N ASN A 21 11.88 2.07 -5.06
CA ASN A 21 11.77 3.49 -4.70
C ASN A 21 11.07 3.66 -3.37
N SER A 22 9.94 2.97 -3.20
CA SER A 22 9.14 3.03 -1.96
C SER A 22 9.96 2.60 -0.74
N LEU A 23 10.72 1.51 -0.84
CA LEU A 23 11.57 1.02 0.24
C LEU A 23 12.64 2.04 0.64
N ILE A 24 13.41 2.54 -0.33
CA ILE A 24 14.51 3.49 -0.08
C ILE A 24 13.99 4.79 0.50
N ILE A 25 12.85 5.28 -0.01
CA ILE A 25 12.20 6.49 0.48
C ILE A 25 11.66 6.27 1.90
N SER A 26 11.03 5.13 2.18
CA SER A 26 10.56 4.76 3.52
C SER A 26 11.69 4.78 4.55
N CYS A 27 12.87 4.25 4.18
CA CYS A 27 14.07 4.32 5.01
C CYS A 27 14.50 5.76 5.33
N TYR A 28 14.46 6.66 4.33
CA TYR A 28 14.76 8.08 4.54
C TYR A 28 13.73 8.74 5.47
N GLN A 29 12.43 8.57 5.21
CA GLN A 29 11.38 9.22 5.99
C GLN A 29 11.31 8.72 7.44
N LYS A 30 11.73 7.48 7.69
CA LYS A 30 11.84 6.90 9.04
C LYS A 30 13.16 7.27 9.74
N GLY A 31 14.08 7.98 9.08
CA GLY A 31 15.34 8.40 9.67
C GLY A 31 16.39 7.28 9.81
N ILE A 32 16.27 6.21 9.02
CA ILE A 32 17.22 5.08 9.02
C ILE A 32 18.15 5.09 7.79
N ALA A 33 18.04 6.11 6.94
CA ALA A 33 18.91 6.28 5.79
C ALA A 33 20.32 6.72 6.20
N GLN A 34 21.34 6.06 5.64
CA GLN A 34 22.77 6.39 5.82
C GLN A 34 23.44 6.78 4.49
N PHE A 35 22.67 7.36 3.56
CA PHE A 35 23.10 7.71 2.21
C PHE A 35 22.95 9.21 1.92
N ASP A 36 23.61 9.67 0.84
CA ASP A 36 23.44 11.01 0.29
C ASP A 36 22.06 11.12 -0.39
N ALA A 37 21.11 11.77 0.30
CA ALA A 37 19.72 11.79 -0.12
C ALA A 37 19.49 12.53 -1.45
N ASP A 38 20.28 13.57 -1.74
CA ASP A 38 20.20 14.28 -3.03
C ASP A 38 20.67 13.38 -4.17
N LYS A 39 21.81 12.69 -4.01
CA LYS A 39 22.28 11.75 -5.04
C LYS A 39 21.33 10.58 -5.24
N VAL A 40 20.79 10.03 -4.14
CA VAL A 40 19.81 8.95 -4.22
C VAL A 40 18.54 9.42 -4.91
N PHE A 41 18.05 10.63 -4.62
CA PHE A 41 16.89 11.18 -5.32
C PHE A 41 17.12 11.26 -6.84
N GLU A 42 18.24 11.82 -7.30
CA GLU A 42 18.54 11.89 -8.74
C GLU A 42 18.63 10.48 -9.37
N MET A 43 19.19 9.50 -8.65
CA MET A 43 19.26 8.12 -9.11
C MET A 43 17.87 7.48 -9.24
N LEU A 44 17.03 7.56 -8.20
CA LEU A 44 15.68 6.99 -8.22
C LEU A 44 14.82 7.65 -9.29
N LYS A 45 14.88 8.97 -9.40
CA LYS A 45 14.21 9.74 -10.46
C LYS A 45 14.67 9.29 -11.84
N HIS A 46 15.97 9.16 -12.06
CA HIS A 46 16.50 8.72 -13.35
C HIS A 46 15.99 7.31 -13.70
N ASP A 47 16.21 6.32 -12.83
CA ASP A 47 15.83 4.91 -13.06
C ASP A 47 14.32 4.75 -13.32
N TYR A 48 13.50 5.40 -12.47
CA TYR A 48 12.04 5.37 -12.58
C TYR A 48 11.53 5.92 -13.92
N MET A 49 12.16 6.97 -14.41
CA MET A 49 11.75 7.65 -15.64
C MET A 49 12.22 6.94 -16.92
N LEU A 50 13.04 5.89 -16.81
CA LEU A 50 13.48 5.14 -17.97
C LEU A 50 12.36 4.25 -18.52
N GLN A 51 12.22 4.30 -19.84
CA GLN A 51 11.53 3.26 -20.58
C GLN A 51 12.23 1.92 -20.35
N GLY A 52 11.45 0.90 -20.00
CA GLY A 52 11.94 -0.46 -19.86
C GLY A 52 12.62 -0.94 -21.14
N ILE A 53 13.85 -1.43 -21.01
CA ILE A 53 14.65 -2.05 -22.09
C ILE A 53 14.87 -3.51 -21.72
N GLU A 54 14.65 -4.42 -22.68
CA GLU A 54 14.93 -5.85 -22.47
C GLU A 54 16.38 -6.08 -22.03
N HIS A 55 16.54 -6.83 -20.96
CA HIS A 55 17.86 -7.16 -20.43
C HIS A 55 18.32 -8.52 -21.00
N PRO A 56 19.61 -8.71 -21.37
CA PRO A 56 20.10 -9.98 -21.93
C PRO A 56 19.89 -11.20 -21.03
N CYS A 57 19.79 -11.00 -19.72
CA CYS A 57 19.51 -12.06 -18.74
C CYS A 57 18.00 -12.30 -18.50
N GLY A 58 17.12 -11.68 -19.30
CA GLY A 58 15.67 -11.72 -19.14
C GLY A 58 15.13 -10.51 -18.38
N GLY A 59 13.85 -10.20 -18.62
CA GLY A 59 13.14 -9.07 -18.03
C GLY A 59 13.47 -7.71 -18.66
N PHE A 60 13.06 -6.61 -18.02
CA PHE A 60 13.23 -5.24 -18.51
C PHE A 60 13.91 -4.37 -17.46
N ALA A 61 15.00 -3.68 -17.81
CA ALA A 61 15.59 -2.64 -16.96
C ALA A 61 14.85 -1.31 -17.18
N GLY A 62 14.32 -0.71 -16.12
CA GLY A 62 13.40 0.44 -16.19
C GLY A 62 11.92 0.05 -16.18
N ASN A 63 11.03 1.03 -16.26
CA ASN A 63 9.58 0.81 -16.25
C ASN A 63 9.05 0.49 -17.66
N ARG A 64 8.52 -0.72 -17.85
CA ARG A 64 8.12 -1.28 -19.15
C ARG A 64 7.21 -0.37 -19.98
N HIS A 65 6.33 0.40 -19.35
CA HIS A 65 5.34 1.22 -20.07
C HIS A 65 5.52 2.72 -19.81
N MET A 66 6.71 3.17 -19.38
CA MET A 66 6.91 4.56 -18.95
C MET A 66 6.66 5.59 -20.06
N LYS A 67 7.03 5.31 -21.31
CA LYS A 67 6.75 6.23 -22.43
C LYS A 67 5.26 6.44 -22.64
N ASP A 68 4.49 5.35 -22.76
CA ASP A 68 3.04 5.43 -22.94
C ASP A 68 2.38 6.05 -21.70
N TYR A 69 2.82 5.71 -20.48
CA TYR A 69 2.33 6.30 -19.24
C TYR A 69 2.52 7.83 -19.20
N ILE A 70 3.68 8.33 -19.64
CA ILE A 70 3.94 9.78 -19.72
C ILE A 70 3.11 10.43 -20.83
N GLU A 71 2.95 9.77 -21.98
CA GLU A 71 2.23 10.32 -23.14
C GLU A 71 0.71 10.40 -22.89
N TYR A 72 0.11 9.32 -22.39
CA TYR A 72 -1.34 9.19 -22.24
C TYR A 72 -1.84 9.48 -20.81
N GLY A 73 -0.94 9.50 -19.82
CA GLY A 73 -1.31 9.60 -18.40
C GLY A 73 -1.86 8.30 -17.82
N TYR A 74 -1.73 7.18 -18.54
CA TYR A 74 -2.05 5.82 -18.11
C TYR A 74 -1.35 4.84 -19.06
N VAL A 75 -1.28 3.56 -18.68
CA VAL A 75 -0.82 2.48 -19.57
C VAL A 75 -2.00 2.02 -20.43
N PRO A 76 -1.99 2.27 -21.76
CA PRO A 76 -3.10 1.90 -22.62
C PRO A 76 -3.23 0.40 -22.85
N GLU A 77 -4.46 -0.01 -23.11
CA GLU A 77 -4.88 -1.36 -23.49
C GLU A 77 -3.97 -2.02 -24.53
N GLU A 78 -3.55 -1.27 -25.54
CA GLU A 78 -2.73 -1.81 -26.64
C GLU A 78 -1.31 -2.19 -26.20
N THR A 79 -0.86 -1.74 -25.03
CA THR A 79 0.56 -1.74 -24.68
C THR A 79 0.88 -2.52 -23.41
N GLY A 80 -0.04 -2.60 -22.46
CA GLY A 80 0.26 -3.23 -21.18
C GLY A 80 -0.93 -3.30 -20.23
N ALA A 81 -0.66 -3.78 -19.01
CA ALA A 81 -1.68 -3.96 -17.99
C ALA A 81 -2.12 -2.62 -17.41
N ALA A 82 -3.42 -2.48 -17.16
CA ALA A 82 -3.99 -1.31 -16.49
C ALA A 82 -3.45 -1.18 -15.05
N SER A 83 -3.13 -2.30 -14.38
CA SER A 83 -2.52 -2.33 -13.04
C SER A 83 -1.28 -1.46 -12.92
N ASN A 84 -0.44 -1.42 -13.95
CA ASN A 84 0.75 -0.57 -13.99
C ASN A 84 0.44 0.92 -13.79
N THR A 85 -0.73 1.39 -14.24
CA THR A 85 -1.11 2.80 -14.06
C THR A 85 -1.25 3.15 -12.58
N MET A 86 -1.84 2.26 -11.79
CA MET A 86 -2.04 2.45 -10.35
C MET A 86 -0.73 2.35 -9.58
N GLU A 87 0.10 1.37 -9.92
CA GLU A 87 1.44 1.21 -9.33
C GLU A 87 2.36 2.39 -9.66
N TYR A 88 2.42 2.82 -10.92
CA TYR A 88 3.21 3.98 -11.33
C TYR A 88 2.72 5.25 -10.64
N ALA A 89 1.40 5.43 -10.50
CA ALA A 89 0.84 6.56 -9.77
C ALA A 89 1.23 6.55 -8.27
N PHE A 90 1.34 5.38 -7.65
CA PHE A 90 1.83 5.26 -6.27
C PHE A 90 3.34 5.55 -6.17
N ASP A 91 4.16 5.02 -7.09
CA ASP A 91 5.60 5.31 -7.11
C ASP A 91 5.89 6.79 -7.39
N ASP A 92 5.10 7.42 -8.28
CA ASP A 92 5.10 8.87 -8.50
C ASP A 92 4.82 9.61 -7.20
N TRP A 93 3.81 9.18 -6.43
CA TRP A 93 3.53 9.79 -5.14
C TRP A 93 4.71 9.66 -4.17
N CYS A 94 5.33 8.48 -4.08
CA CYS A 94 6.51 8.25 -3.25
C CYS A 94 7.66 9.20 -3.63
N LEU A 95 8.00 9.31 -4.92
CA LEU A 95 9.02 10.24 -5.41
C LEU A 95 8.66 11.71 -5.11
N GLY A 96 7.40 12.08 -5.26
CA GLY A 96 6.91 13.41 -4.93
C GLY A 96 7.05 13.74 -3.43
N GLN A 97 6.79 12.77 -2.54
CA GLN A 97 7.03 12.93 -1.10
C GLN A 97 8.51 13.06 -0.77
N PHE A 98 9.38 12.32 -1.46
CA PHE A 98 10.81 12.41 -1.25
C PHE A 98 11.38 13.75 -1.72
N ALA A 99 10.99 14.19 -2.93
CA ALA A 99 11.33 15.51 -3.46
C ALA A 99 10.88 16.63 -2.50
N LYS A 100 9.68 16.51 -1.92
CA LYS A 100 9.18 17.46 -0.92
C LYS A 100 10.05 17.48 0.33
N ALA A 101 10.46 16.32 0.85
CA ALA A 101 11.34 16.23 2.02
C ALA A 101 12.73 16.84 1.76
N LEU A 102 13.19 16.84 0.51
CA LEU A 102 14.44 17.45 0.06
C LEU A 102 14.29 18.90 -0.42
N ASN A 103 13.12 19.51 -0.26
CA ASN A 103 12.79 20.87 -0.74
C ASN A 103 12.94 21.07 -2.27
N LYS A 104 12.87 20.00 -3.08
CA LYS A 104 12.88 20.04 -4.55
C LYS A 104 11.46 20.31 -5.09
N LYS A 105 11.03 21.57 -5.02
CA LYS A 105 9.63 21.97 -5.25
C LYS A 105 9.09 21.62 -6.63
N GLU A 106 9.87 21.82 -7.70
CA GLU A 106 9.43 21.54 -9.07
C GLU A 106 9.21 20.04 -9.30
N ASP A 107 10.16 19.22 -8.84
CA ASP A 107 10.03 17.76 -8.89
C ASP A 107 8.86 17.26 -8.04
N ALA A 108 8.69 17.81 -6.83
CA ALA A 108 7.58 17.45 -5.98
C ALA A 108 6.23 17.73 -6.66
N LEU A 109 6.08 18.90 -7.31
CA LEU A 109 4.87 19.24 -8.07
C LEU A 109 4.66 18.32 -9.28
N TYR A 110 5.73 18.04 -10.03
CA TYR A 110 5.68 17.16 -11.19
C TYR A 110 5.18 15.76 -10.84
N PHE A 111 5.80 15.14 -9.83
CA PHE A 111 5.49 13.78 -9.41
C PHE A 111 4.14 13.67 -8.69
N ILE A 112 3.78 14.63 -7.83
CA ILE A 112 2.44 14.66 -7.21
C ILE A 112 1.34 14.86 -8.25
N SER A 113 1.57 15.66 -9.29
CA SER A 113 0.61 15.78 -10.38
C SER A 113 0.36 14.43 -11.05
N ARG A 114 1.42 13.70 -11.39
CA ARG A 114 1.30 12.38 -12.02
C ARG A 114 0.75 11.30 -11.10
N SER A 115 0.90 11.42 -9.78
CA SER A 115 0.26 10.47 -8.86
C SER A 115 -1.27 10.45 -8.93
N ASN A 116 -1.89 11.43 -9.62
CA ASN A 116 -3.32 11.47 -9.93
C ASN A 116 -3.70 10.70 -11.21
N ASN A 117 -2.74 10.14 -11.94
CA ASN A 117 -2.96 9.47 -13.23
C ASN A 117 -3.90 8.25 -13.14
N TYR A 118 -4.04 7.62 -11.96
CA TYR A 118 -5.05 6.58 -11.75
C TYR A 118 -6.47 7.06 -12.12
N LYS A 119 -6.76 8.37 -11.96
CA LYS A 119 -8.06 8.98 -12.31
C LYS A 119 -8.36 8.87 -13.80
N ASN A 120 -7.35 8.75 -14.66
CA ASN A 120 -7.54 8.59 -16.10
C ASN A 120 -8.15 7.23 -16.46
N LEU A 121 -8.09 6.25 -15.56
CA LEU A 121 -8.76 4.96 -15.70
C LEU A 121 -10.07 4.86 -14.91
N PHE A 122 -10.45 5.88 -14.13
CA PHE A 122 -11.70 5.85 -13.39
C PHE A 122 -12.90 6.06 -14.31
N ASP A 123 -13.61 4.97 -14.61
CA ASP A 123 -14.85 4.96 -15.36
C ASP A 123 -16.01 5.26 -14.39
N LYS A 124 -16.60 6.44 -14.51
CA LYS A 124 -17.70 6.90 -13.63
C LYS A 124 -18.98 6.07 -13.78
N GLU A 125 -19.20 5.43 -14.93
CA GLU A 125 -20.41 4.63 -15.15
C GLU A 125 -20.35 3.32 -14.37
N THR A 126 -19.18 2.69 -14.32
CA THR A 126 -18.97 1.41 -13.63
C THR A 126 -18.46 1.61 -12.19
N GLY A 127 -17.83 2.75 -11.92
CA GLY A 127 -17.15 3.05 -10.66
C GLY A 127 -15.91 2.18 -10.44
N PHE A 128 -15.22 1.74 -11.50
CA PHE A 128 -13.97 0.98 -11.42
C PHE A 128 -12.85 1.69 -12.18
N LEU A 129 -11.60 1.37 -11.81
CA LEU A 129 -10.44 1.66 -12.64
C LEU A 129 -10.42 0.64 -13.79
N ARG A 130 -10.79 1.08 -15.00
CA ARG A 130 -11.04 0.24 -16.18
C ARG A 130 -9.98 0.44 -17.26
N ARG A 131 -9.68 -0.62 -18.01
CA ARG A 131 -8.82 -0.59 -19.20
C ARG A 131 -9.31 0.44 -20.23
N ARG A 132 -8.36 1.19 -20.79
CA ARG A 132 -8.61 2.30 -21.70
C ARG A 132 -7.67 2.25 -22.90
N HIS A 133 -8.21 2.44 -24.09
CA HIS A 133 -7.48 2.46 -25.35
C HIS A 133 -6.72 3.78 -25.54
N LYS A 134 -5.66 3.78 -26.35
CA LYS A 134 -4.90 5.00 -26.72
C LYS A 134 -5.76 6.14 -27.24
N ASP A 135 -6.85 5.83 -27.95
CA ASP A 135 -7.81 6.81 -28.47
C ASP A 135 -8.74 7.40 -27.40
N GLY A 136 -8.60 6.94 -26.15
CA GLY A 136 -9.36 7.38 -24.99
C GLY A 136 -10.67 6.63 -24.77
N THR A 137 -11.05 5.68 -25.63
CA THR A 137 -12.25 4.85 -25.46
C THR A 137 -12.03 3.76 -24.42
N TRP A 138 -13.12 3.34 -23.75
CA TRP A 138 -13.06 2.26 -22.77
C TRP A 138 -13.08 0.88 -23.45
N TYR A 139 -12.35 -0.08 -22.87
CA TYR A 139 -12.39 -1.48 -23.33
C TYR A 139 -13.78 -2.08 -23.14
N GLN A 140 -14.47 -2.44 -24.22
CA GLN A 140 -15.91 -2.73 -24.21
C GLN A 140 -16.31 -3.99 -23.43
N ASN A 141 -15.49 -5.05 -23.46
CA ASN A 141 -15.80 -6.32 -22.80
C ASN A 141 -15.40 -6.32 -21.32
N PHE A 142 -15.94 -5.37 -20.57
CA PHE A 142 -15.57 -5.15 -19.18
C PHE A 142 -16.29 -6.11 -18.23
N ASP A 143 -15.50 -6.93 -17.56
CA ASP A 143 -15.90 -7.72 -16.39
C ASP A 143 -14.95 -7.38 -15.24
N PRO A 144 -15.44 -6.79 -14.13
CA PRO A 144 -14.58 -6.37 -13.03
C PRO A 144 -13.93 -7.55 -12.29
N LEU A 145 -14.46 -8.77 -12.44
CA LEU A 145 -13.95 -9.97 -11.78
C LEU A 145 -13.05 -10.83 -12.67
N ARG A 146 -12.89 -10.48 -13.96
CA ARG A 146 -12.01 -11.20 -14.87
C ARG A 146 -10.56 -11.09 -14.40
N MET A 147 -9.99 -12.24 -14.04
CA MET A 147 -8.65 -12.37 -13.47
C MET A 147 -7.55 -12.31 -14.55
N GLY A 148 -6.46 -11.64 -14.21
CA GLY A 148 -5.20 -11.65 -14.93
C GLY A 148 -5.15 -10.75 -16.16
N THR A 149 -4.15 -11.05 -16.99
CA THR A 149 -3.85 -10.39 -18.25
C THR A 149 -4.19 -11.29 -19.44
N GLU A 150 -4.41 -10.69 -20.61
CA GLU A 150 -4.70 -11.38 -21.87
C GLU A 150 -3.43 -11.52 -22.71
N GLY A 151 -3.20 -12.68 -23.33
CA GLY A 151 -2.04 -12.87 -24.22
C GLY A 151 -0.68 -13.06 -23.53
N GLY A 152 -0.67 -13.29 -22.21
CA GLY A 152 0.52 -13.60 -21.42
C GLY A 152 0.66 -12.71 -20.18
N TRP A 153 1.64 -12.98 -19.32
CA TRP A 153 1.84 -12.32 -18.01
C TRP A 153 1.84 -10.79 -18.05
N ASN A 154 2.30 -10.21 -19.15
CA ASN A 154 2.48 -8.76 -19.30
C ASN A 154 1.57 -8.15 -20.37
N GLY A 155 0.51 -8.86 -20.76
CA GLY A 155 -0.48 -8.33 -21.69
C GLY A 155 -1.48 -7.39 -21.02
N PRO A 156 -2.48 -6.90 -21.76
CA PRO A 156 -3.53 -6.06 -21.20
C PRO A 156 -4.37 -6.77 -20.15
N GLY A 157 -4.85 -6.03 -19.15
CA GLY A 157 -5.58 -6.61 -18.03
C GLY A 157 -5.09 -6.06 -16.69
N TYR A 158 -5.05 -6.92 -15.68
CA TYR A 158 -4.57 -6.60 -14.34
C TYR A 158 -3.61 -7.72 -13.91
N MET A 159 -2.36 -7.36 -13.62
CA MET A 159 -1.32 -8.33 -13.24
C MET A 159 -1.68 -8.98 -11.90
N GLU A 160 -1.87 -10.30 -11.91
CA GLU A 160 -2.23 -11.12 -10.74
C GLU A 160 -3.48 -10.62 -9.99
N GLY A 161 -4.39 -9.95 -10.69
CA GLY A 161 -5.60 -9.41 -10.10
C GLY A 161 -6.69 -9.19 -11.13
N ASN A 162 -7.69 -8.42 -10.76
CA ASN A 162 -8.77 -7.99 -11.64
C ASN A 162 -9.10 -6.51 -11.37
N ALA A 163 -10.06 -5.95 -12.10
CA ALA A 163 -10.44 -4.55 -11.90
C ALA A 163 -11.00 -4.31 -10.50
N TRP A 164 -11.70 -5.29 -9.93
CA TRP A 164 -12.24 -5.19 -8.57
C TRP A 164 -11.13 -5.00 -7.55
N ILE A 165 -10.06 -5.82 -7.60
CA ILE A 165 -8.90 -5.73 -6.71
C ILE A 165 -8.16 -4.41 -6.92
N TYR A 166 -7.76 -4.09 -8.15
CA TYR A 166 -6.90 -2.95 -8.44
C TYR A 166 -7.60 -1.60 -8.32
N SER A 167 -8.94 -1.55 -8.36
CA SER A 167 -9.68 -0.31 -8.09
C SER A 167 -9.49 0.19 -6.65
N TRP A 168 -8.98 -0.66 -5.75
CA TRP A 168 -8.60 -0.29 -4.39
C TRP A 168 -7.14 0.14 -4.25
N PHE A 169 -6.29 -0.05 -5.27
CA PHE A 169 -4.86 0.27 -5.22
C PHE A 169 -4.62 1.76 -5.48
N VAL A 170 -5.12 2.61 -4.57
CA VAL A 170 -4.86 4.05 -4.55
C VAL A 170 -4.48 4.50 -3.13
N PRO A 171 -3.49 3.85 -2.49
CA PRO A 171 -3.14 4.14 -1.09
C PRO A 171 -2.71 5.60 -0.88
N GLN A 172 -2.16 6.24 -1.92
CA GLN A 172 -1.75 7.64 -1.86
C GLN A 172 -2.92 8.62 -1.67
N ASP A 173 -4.12 8.31 -2.20
CA ASP A 173 -5.24 9.25 -2.33
C ASP A 173 -6.62 8.59 -2.05
N LEU A 174 -6.70 7.79 -0.98
CA LEU A 174 -7.94 7.16 -0.53
C LEU A 174 -9.12 8.14 -0.30
N PRO A 175 -8.92 9.35 0.27
CA PRO A 175 -10.02 10.31 0.43
C PRO A 175 -10.71 10.66 -0.88
N GLU A 176 -9.94 10.86 -1.95
CA GLU A 176 -10.47 11.15 -3.27
C GLU A 176 -11.15 9.92 -3.89
N LEU A 177 -10.58 8.72 -3.73
CA LEU A 177 -11.24 7.48 -4.19
C LEU A 177 -12.62 7.32 -3.52
N ILE A 178 -12.72 7.62 -2.23
CA ILE A 178 -13.99 7.62 -1.48
C ILE A 178 -14.93 8.71 -2.03
N GLN A 179 -14.42 9.89 -2.38
CA GLN A 179 -15.23 10.95 -2.99
C GLN A 179 -15.76 10.55 -4.37
N LEU A 180 -14.96 9.90 -5.20
CA LEU A 180 -15.33 9.43 -6.54
C LEU A 180 -16.42 8.35 -6.50
N LEU A 181 -16.39 7.47 -5.50
CA LEU A 181 -17.36 6.37 -5.34
C LEU A 181 -18.58 6.78 -4.50
N GLY A 182 -18.39 7.65 -3.52
CA GLY A 182 -19.30 7.86 -2.41
C GLY A 182 -19.12 6.82 -1.30
N ASN A 183 -19.24 7.26 -0.04
CA ASN A 183 -19.03 6.41 1.15
C ASN A 183 -19.93 5.16 1.19
N GLU A 184 -21.17 5.26 0.72
CA GLU A 184 -22.10 4.12 0.72
C GLU A 184 -21.64 3.03 -0.24
N VAL A 185 -21.33 3.39 -1.48
CA VAL A 185 -20.83 2.44 -2.50
C VAL A 185 -19.48 1.86 -2.09
N PHE A 186 -18.58 2.70 -1.58
CA PHE A 186 -17.25 2.27 -1.11
C PHE A 186 -17.38 1.18 -0.05
N ASN A 187 -18.15 1.45 1.01
CA ASN A 187 -18.33 0.51 2.12
C ASN A 187 -19.10 -0.75 1.68
N ALA A 188 -20.21 -0.59 0.95
CA ALA A 188 -21.03 -1.72 0.52
C ALA A 188 -20.25 -2.67 -0.41
N ARG A 189 -19.43 -2.13 -1.33
CA ARG A 189 -18.62 -2.94 -2.24
C ARG A 189 -17.53 -3.72 -1.50
N LEU A 190 -16.88 -3.12 -0.50
CA LEU A 190 -15.90 -3.83 0.33
C LEU A 190 -16.55 -4.92 1.17
N GLU A 191 -17.67 -4.63 1.85
CA GLU A 191 -18.42 -5.62 2.64
C GLU A 191 -18.89 -6.80 1.75
N ASP A 192 -19.40 -6.50 0.55
CA ASP A 192 -19.78 -7.51 -0.45
C ASP A 192 -18.59 -8.34 -0.91
N GLY A 193 -17.43 -7.71 -1.13
CA GLY A 193 -16.20 -8.39 -1.50
C GLY A 193 -15.74 -9.38 -0.43
N PHE A 194 -15.79 -8.99 0.85
CA PHE A 194 -15.49 -9.92 1.95
C PHE A 194 -16.53 -11.04 2.06
N ALA A 195 -17.82 -10.75 1.85
CA ALA A 195 -18.89 -11.74 1.95
C ALA A 195 -18.85 -12.78 0.81
N LYS A 196 -18.50 -12.35 -0.40
CA LYS A 196 -18.48 -13.19 -1.60
C LYS A 196 -17.12 -13.80 -1.93
N GLY A 197 -16.07 -13.42 -1.19
CA GLY A 197 -14.70 -13.91 -1.42
C GLY A 197 -14.01 -13.26 -2.63
N TYR A 198 -14.37 -12.01 -2.97
CA TYR A 198 -13.66 -11.22 -3.98
C TYR A 198 -12.40 -10.56 -3.43
N VAL A 199 -12.32 -10.39 -2.10
CA VAL A 199 -11.10 -9.93 -1.44
C VAL A 199 -10.07 -11.07 -1.50
N ASP A 200 -8.97 -10.84 -2.21
CA ASP A 200 -7.91 -11.81 -2.37
C ASP A 200 -6.75 -11.53 -1.40
N LEU A 201 -6.77 -12.21 -0.25
CA LEU A 201 -5.71 -12.11 0.76
C LEU A 201 -4.57 -13.11 0.53
N SER A 202 -4.60 -13.86 -0.57
CA SER A 202 -3.52 -14.75 -0.98
C SER A 202 -2.48 -14.06 -1.86
N ASN A 203 -2.74 -12.80 -2.22
CA ASN A 203 -1.92 -12.04 -3.14
C ASN A 203 -1.74 -10.57 -2.72
N GLN A 204 -0.65 -9.93 -3.13
CA GLN A 204 -0.20 -8.65 -2.57
C GLN A 204 -1.11 -7.45 -2.88
N PRO A 205 -1.70 -7.29 -4.09
CA PRO A 205 -2.45 -6.09 -4.47
C PRO A 205 -3.72 -5.82 -3.66
N ASN A 206 -4.16 -6.76 -2.82
CA ASN A 206 -5.38 -6.63 -2.03
C ASN A 206 -5.20 -6.78 -0.51
N LEU A 207 -3.98 -6.93 -0.01
CA LEU A 207 -3.68 -7.06 1.42
C LEU A 207 -4.16 -5.83 2.24
N GLN A 208 -4.28 -4.67 1.61
CA GLN A 208 -4.78 -3.44 2.22
C GLN A 208 -6.30 -3.43 2.46
N ALA A 209 -7.06 -4.32 1.83
CA ALA A 209 -8.52 -4.27 1.82
C ALA A 209 -9.17 -4.17 3.23
N PRO A 210 -8.72 -4.91 4.26
CA PRO A 210 -9.29 -4.78 5.60
C PRO A 210 -9.14 -3.37 6.18
N PHE A 211 -8.09 -2.65 5.83
CA PHE A 211 -7.75 -1.36 6.43
C PHE A 211 -8.44 -0.17 5.76
N LEU A 212 -9.08 -0.37 4.62
CA LEU A 212 -9.77 0.68 3.88
C LEU A 212 -10.95 1.29 4.67
N PHE A 213 -11.59 0.53 5.57
CA PHE A 213 -12.71 1.03 6.37
C PHE A 213 -12.32 2.09 7.39
N ASN A 214 -11.04 2.18 7.79
CA ASN A 214 -10.53 3.29 8.60
C ASN A 214 -10.68 4.63 7.88
N TYR A 215 -10.62 4.63 6.54
CA TYR A 215 -10.67 5.83 5.72
C TYR A 215 -12.11 6.22 5.34
N SER A 216 -13.05 5.28 5.35
CA SER A 216 -14.46 5.47 4.96
C SER A 216 -15.45 5.55 6.14
N GLY A 217 -14.94 5.84 7.34
CA GLY A 217 -15.75 6.11 8.54
C GLY A 217 -16.35 4.88 9.23
N LYS A 218 -15.85 3.67 8.93
CA LYS A 218 -16.27 2.41 9.57
C LYS A 218 -15.10 1.63 10.19
N PRO A 219 -14.25 2.22 11.05
CA PRO A 219 -13.05 1.56 11.59
C PRO A 219 -13.32 0.24 12.35
N TRP A 220 -14.52 0.04 12.89
CA TRP A 220 -14.91 -1.24 13.50
C TRP A 220 -14.97 -2.40 12.49
N LEU A 221 -15.19 -2.12 11.20
CA LEU A 221 -15.08 -3.13 10.15
C LEU A 221 -13.62 -3.46 9.87
N THR A 222 -12.71 -2.49 9.92
CA THR A 222 -11.27 -2.77 9.86
C THR A 222 -10.85 -3.71 10.99
N GLN A 223 -11.29 -3.46 12.21
CA GLN A 223 -11.03 -4.33 13.36
C GLN A 223 -11.57 -5.75 13.16
N ARG A 224 -12.82 -5.89 12.70
CA ARG A 224 -13.44 -7.19 12.41
C ARG A 224 -12.66 -7.97 11.35
N TYR A 225 -12.38 -7.33 10.21
CA TYR A 225 -11.76 -8.02 9.09
C TYR A 225 -10.28 -8.29 9.35
N SER A 226 -9.52 -7.38 9.95
CA SER A 226 -8.11 -7.64 10.29
C SER A 226 -7.97 -8.80 11.28
N ARG A 227 -8.86 -8.91 12.28
CA ARG A 227 -8.92 -10.05 13.21
C ARG A 227 -9.28 -11.34 12.52
N MET A 228 -10.27 -11.31 11.62
CA MET A 228 -10.60 -12.46 10.78
C MET A 228 -9.40 -12.91 9.97
N VAL A 229 -8.66 -11.98 9.34
CA VAL A 229 -7.45 -12.30 8.55
C VAL A 229 -6.41 -12.96 9.44
N ALA A 230 -6.00 -12.30 10.52
CA ALA A 230 -4.95 -12.80 11.42
C ALA A 230 -5.26 -14.20 11.98
N ASN A 231 -6.52 -14.48 12.31
CA ASN A 231 -6.92 -15.74 12.94
C ASN A 231 -7.23 -16.87 11.96
N LYS A 232 -7.59 -16.58 10.70
CA LYS A 232 -8.04 -17.61 9.74
C LYS A 232 -7.09 -17.85 8.58
N PHE A 233 -6.32 -16.85 8.17
CA PHE A 233 -5.44 -16.93 7.00
C PHE A 233 -4.01 -17.31 7.36
N PHE A 234 -3.69 -17.33 8.66
CA PHE A 234 -2.38 -17.68 9.17
C PHE A 234 -2.46 -18.74 10.26
N ASN A 235 -1.51 -19.66 10.28
CA ASN A 235 -1.32 -20.63 11.35
C ASN A 235 0.13 -21.15 11.36
N THR A 236 0.44 -22.04 12.30
CA THR A 236 1.79 -22.59 12.49
C THR A 236 2.02 -23.92 11.77
N SER A 237 1.06 -24.38 10.94
CA SER A 237 1.19 -25.62 10.18
C SER A 237 2.26 -25.45 9.10
N PRO A 238 3.19 -26.40 8.95
CA PRO A 238 4.14 -26.40 7.84
C PRO A 238 3.48 -26.62 6.47
N TYR A 239 2.21 -27.02 6.43
CA TYR A 239 1.48 -27.32 5.18
C TYR A 239 0.53 -26.20 4.74
N SER A 240 0.13 -25.32 5.65
CA SER A 240 -0.96 -24.35 5.43
C SER A 240 -0.79 -23.08 6.24
N GLY A 241 0.46 -22.72 6.58
CA GLY A 241 0.77 -21.63 7.50
C GLY A 241 0.34 -20.25 7.01
N TRP A 242 0.17 -20.10 5.70
CA TRP A 242 -0.35 -18.92 5.01
C TRP A 242 -1.14 -19.36 3.77
N VAL A 243 -1.88 -18.42 3.18
CA VAL A 243 -2.60 -18.61 1.92
C VAL A 243 -1.80 -17.97 0.79
N GLY A 244 -1.64 -18.67 -0.33
CA GLY A 244 -0.89 -18.16 -1.49
C GLY A 244 0.62 -18.38 -1.36
N GLU A 245 1.39 -17.56 -2.08
CA GLU A 245 2.84 -17.53 -1.99
C GLU A 245 3.28 -16.74 -0.74
N GLU A 246 4.48 -17.01 -0.23
CA GLU A 246 4.99 -16.30 0.96
C GLU A 246 5.60 -14.94 0.60
N ASP A 247 6.09 -14.84 -0.64
CA ASP A 247 6.63 -13.64 -1.29
C ASP A 247 7.77 -12.98 -0.51
N GLU A 248 8.80 -13.78 -0.23
CA GLU A 248 10.08 -13.34 0.30
C GLU A 248 9.98 -12.51 1.60
N GLY A 249 9.07 -12.92 2.49
CA GLY A 249 8.81 -12.25 3.76
C GLY A 249 7.62 -11.31 3.77
N GLN A 250 6.98 -11.04 2.62
CA GLN A 250 5.83 -10.13 2.54
C GLN A 250 4.65 -10.62 3.39
N MET A 251 4.28 -11.90 3.28
CA MET A 251 3.17 -12.45 4.05
C MET A 251 3.51 -12.59 5.54
N GLY A 252 4.75 -12.95 5.87
CA GLY A 252 5.23 -12.94 7.26
C GLY A 252 5.24 -11.54 7.90
N ALA A 253 5.68 -10.53 7.15
CA ALA A 253 5.67 -9.14 7.60
C ALA A 253 4.23 -8.60 7.75
N PHE A 254 3.34 -8.96 6.81
CA PHE A 254 1.92 -8.62 6.91
C PHE A 254 1.30 -9.22 8.16
N PHE A 255 1.46 -10.52 8.43
CA PHE A 255 0.99 -11.15 9.66
C PHE A 255 1.55 -10.46 10.92
N SER A 256 2.85 -10.16 10.93
CA SER A 256 3.51 -9.49 12.05
C SER A 256 2.85 -8.13 12.35
N LEU A 257 2.61 -7.30 11.33
CA LEU A 257 1.95 -6.00 11.51
C LEU A 257 0.51 -6.16 12.00
N ILE A 258 -0.31 -6.97 11.32
CA ILE A 258 -1.74 -7.06 11.66
C ILE A 258 -1.97 -7.71 13.02
N SER A 259 -1.11 -8.63 13.45
CA SER A 259 -1.18 -9.27 14.77
C SER A 259 -0.88 -8.28 15.91
N MET A 260 -0.05 -7.26 15.65
CA MET A 260 0.17 -6.12 16.54
C MET A 260 -0.96 -5.08 16.49
N GLY A 261 -1.93 -5.24 15.59
CA GLY A 261 -2.98 -4.24 15.33
C GLY A 261 -2.48 -3.04 14.50
N LEU A 262 -1.42 -3.23 13.71
CA LEU A 262 -0.81 -2.19 12.88
C LEU A 262 -0.91 -2.53 11.39
N TYR A 263 -0.90 -1.51 10.53
CA TYR A 263 -0.70 -1.67 9.09
C TYR A 263 -0.10 -0.41 8.47
N GLN A 264 0.62 -0.54 7.36
CA GLN A 264 1.31 0.59 6.73
C GLN A 264 0.78 0.86 5.31
N MET A 265 -0.37 1.53 5.20
CA MET A 265 -1.06 1.78 3.92
C MET A 265 -0.20 2.45 2.86
N LYS A 266 0.61 3.44 3.24
CA LYS A 266 1.39 4.25 2.29
C LYS A 266 2.86 3.85 2.18
N SER A 267 3.19 2.60 2.54
CA SER A 267 4.55 2.02 2.55
C SER A 267 5.63 2.82 3.32
N GLY A 268 5.26 3.93 3.96
CA GLY A 268 6.15 4.85 4.66
C GLY A 268 6.76 5.95 3.80
N CYS A 269 6.31 6.14 2.56
CA CYS A 269 6.85 7.21 1.72
C CYS A 269 6.41 8.61 2.15
N SER A 270 5.33 8.75 2.92
CA SER A 270 4.87 10.05 3.47
C SER A 270 6.01 10.76 4.20
N ILE A 271 6.07 12.10 4.08
CA ILE A 271 7.00 12.92 4.88
C ILE A 271 6.83 12.73 6.40
N ASP A 272 5.62 12.36 6.82
CA ASP A 272 5.28 11.95 8.17
C ASP A 272 4.70 10.53 8.08
N PRO A 273 5.55 9.48 8.16
CA PRO A 273 5.08 8.09 8.14
C PRO A 273 4.18 7.79 9.34
N TYR A 274 3.16 6.98 9.10
CA TYR A 274 2.21 6.53 10.11
C TYR A 274 1.79 5.08 9.86
N TYR A 275 1.14 4.50 10.85
CA TYR A 275 0.54 3.18 10.82
C TYR A 275 -0.96 3.30 11.10
N ASP A 276 -1.77 2.63 10.30
CA ASP A 276 -3.19 2.43 10.57
C ASP A 276 -3.35 1.47 11.75
N LEU A 277 -4.28 1.79 12.65
CA LEU A 277 -4.63 0.94 13.78
C LEU A 277 -5.77 -0.01 13.42
N SER A 278 -5.66 -1.22 13.93
CA SER A 278 -6.71 -2.23 13.95
C SER A 278 -6.66 -2.99 15.28
N SER A 279 -7.38 -4.11 15.37
CA SER A 279 -7.49 -4.88 16.60
C SER A 279 -6.34 -5.90 16.73
N PRO A 280 -5.48 -5.79 17.76
CA PRO A 280 -4.38 -6.73 17.99
C PRO A 280 -4.86 -8.14 18.35
N ILE A 281 -3.96 -9.13 18.22
CA ILE A 281 -4.22 -10.51 18.68
C ILE A 281 -3.51 -10.88 19.97
N PHE A 282 -2.46 -10.15 20.34
CA PHE A 282 -1.70 -10.38 21.57
C PHE A 282 -2.15 -9.45 22.71
N GLU A 283 -2.06 -9.94 23.94
CA GLU A 283 -2.28 -9.13 25.15
C GLU A 283 -1.19 -8.08 25.37
N GLU A 284 0.04 -8.39 24.99
CA GLU A 284 1.18 -7.48 25.10
C GLU A 284 2.18 -7.77 23.97
N VAL A 285 2.69 -6.70 23.36
CA VAL A 285 3.79 -6.72 22.40
C VAL A 285 4.81 -5.68 22.82
N ILE A 286 6.07 -6.07 22.94
CA ILE A 286 7.17 -5.16 23.24
C ILE A 286 8.06 -5.05 21.99
N ILE A 287 8.17 -3.85 21.44
CA ILE A 287 9.03 -3.54 20.31
C ILE A 287 10.31 -2.91 20.85
N HIS A 288 11.41 -3.68 20.78
CA HIS A 288 12.75 -3.19 21.13
C HIS A 288 13.30 -2.37 19.96
N LEU A 289 13.39 -1.05 20.10
CA LEU A 289 13.89 -0.18 19.04
C LEU A 289 15.41 -0.31 18.91
N ASP A 290 15.89 -0.31 17.67
CA ASP A 290 17.33 -0.33 17.40
C ASP A 290 17.97 1.00 17.81
N LYS A 291 18.87 0.93 18.79
CA LYS A 291 19.60 2.07 19.36
C LYS A 291 20.51 2.78 18.37
N SER A 292 20.84 2.14 17.25
CA SER A 292 21.61 2.74 16.16
C SER A 292 20.84 3.85 15.47
N TYR A 293 19.50 3.81 15.52
CA TYR A 293 18.62 4.75 14.83
C TYR A 293 17.70 5.52 15.79
N TYR A 294 17.26 4.90 16.89
CA TYR A 294 16.24 5.47 17.77
C TYR A 294 16.66 5.40 19.24
N SER A 295 16.51 6.50 19.96
CA SER A 295 16.86 6.58 21.39
C SER A 295 15.72 6.17 22.34
N GLY A 296 14.54 5.83 21.82
CA GLY A 296 13.32 5.59 22.61
C GLY A 296 13.32 4.35 23.50
N GLY A 297 14.23 3.40 23.26
CA GLY A 297 14.25 2.13 23.99
C GLY A 297 13.12 1.21 23.55
N ASP A 298 12.18 0.91 24.43
CA ASP A 298 11.07 -0.01 24.15
C ASP A 298 9.78 0.76 23.88
N PHE A 299 9.00 0.27 22.91
CA PHE A 299 7.62 0.67 22.69
C PHE A 299 6.68 -0.51 22.94
N THR A 300 5.76 -0.37 23.89
CA THR A 300 4.87 -1.46 24.30
C THR A 300 3.45 -1.22 23.80
N ILE A 301 2.86 -2.21 23.13
CA ILE A 301 1.43 -2.25 22.82
C ILE A 301 0.77 -3.18 23.82
N LYS A 302 -0.12 -2.65 24.65
CA LYS A 302 -0.86 -3.41 25.66
C LYS A 302 -2.34 -3.46 25.33
N THR A 303 -2.87 -4.66 25.22
CA THR A 303 -4.27 -4.92 24.86
C THR A 303 -5.05 -5.40 26.07
N LEU A 304 -5.96 -4.57 26.57
CA LEU A 304 -6.85 -4.90 27.68
C LEU A 304 -8.11 -5.59 27.17
N ASN A 305 -8.60 -6.57 27.93
CA ASN A 305 -9.78 -7.37 27.60
C ASN A 305 -9.70 -8.09 26.25
N ASN A 306 -8.50 -8.49 25.82
CA ASN A 306 -8.34 -9.32 24.63
C ASN A 306 -9.03 -10.68 24.83
N GLY A 307 -9.56 -11.25 23.76
CA GLY A 307 -10.22 -12.56 23.80
C GLY A 307 -10.94 -12.90 22.49
N GLU A 308 -11.43 -14.13 22.37
CA GLU A 308 -12.07 -14.64 21.14
C GLU A 308 -13.29 -13.84 20.69
N LYS A 309 -13.97 -13.16 21.61
CA LYS A 309 -15.19 -12.39 21.34
C LYS A 309 -14.97 -10.87 21.37
N ASN A 310 -13.79 -10.42 21.75
CA ASN A 310 -13.50 -9.01 22.01
C ASN A 310 -12.59 -8.48 20.90
N ASP A 311 -13.18 -8.23 19.73
CA ASP A 311 -12.43 -7.74 18.57
C ASP A 311 -12.46 -6.22 18.45
N PHE A 312 -13.31 -5.51 19.21
CA PHE A 312 -13.61 -4.10 18.93
C PHE A 312 -12.97 -3.15 19.91
N ILE A 313 -12.21 -2.17 19.39
CA ILE A 313 -11.57 -1.12 20.17
C ILE A 313 -12.63 -0.22 20.79
N GLN A 314 -12.57 -0.10 22.12
CA GLN A 314 -13.41 0.78 22.94
C GLN A 314 -12.68 2.07 23.29
N SER A 315 -11.38 1.98 23.55
CA SER A 315 -10.51 3.13 23.83
C SER A 315 -9.06 2.85 23.43
N VAL A 316 -8.31 3.91 23.11
CA VAL A 316 -6.88 3.86 22.83
C VAL A 316 -6.20 5.06 23.47
N THR A 317 -5.12 4.81 24.21
CA THR A 317 -4.26 5.87 24.72
C THR A 317 -2.81 5.64 24.33
N LEU A 318 -2.13 6.71 23.93
CA LEU A 318 -0.70 6.73 23.64
C LEU A 318 -0.02 7.57 24.74
N ASN A 319 0.80 6.93 25.55
CA ASN A 319 1.46 7.56 26.71
C ASN A 319 0.46 8.34 27.60
N GLY A 320 -0.67 7.70 27.91
CA GLY A 320 -1.76 8.25 28.70
C GLY A 320 -2.66 9.27 28.01
N LYS A 321 -2.39 9.65 26.74
CA LYS A 321 -3.22 10.59 25.97
C LYS A 321 -4.17 9.85 25.04
N LYS A 322 -5.45 10.21 25.06
CA LYS A 322 -6.45 9.64 24.15
C LYS A 322 -6.04 9.86 22.69
N LEU A 323 -6.16 8.81 21.89
CA LEU A 323 -5.93 8.86 20.45
C LEU A 323 -7.25 9.12 19.71
N HIS A 324 -7.29 10.17 18.89
CA HIS A 324 -8.50 10.67 18.24
C HIS A 324 -8.71 10.16 16.81
N GLU A 325 -7.74 9.45 16.25
CA GLU A 325 -7.81 8.85 14.93
C GLU A 325 -7.34 7.39 15.00
N PRO A 326 -7.78 6.50 14.09
CA PRO A 326 -7.30 5.12 14.03
C PRO A 326 -5.90 5.03 13.41
N ARG A 327 -4.96 5.87 13.86
CA ARG A 327 -3.59 5.90 13.35
C ARG A 327 -2.57 6.35 14.39
N ILE A 328 -1.36 5.83 14.29
CA ILE A 328 -0.21 6.23 15.10
C ILE A 328 0.95 6.68 14.22
N MET A 329 1.59 7.80 14.59
CA MET A 329 2.72 8.32 13.83
C MET A 329 3.99 7.54 14.16
N HIS A 330 4.83 7.28 13.15
CA HIS A 330 6.12 6.61 13.35
C HIS A 330 7.00 7.37 14.35
N LYS A 331 7.02 8.71 14.27
CA LYS A 331 7.76 9.59 15.19
C LYS A 331 7.35 9.47 16.66
N ASP A 332 6.17 8.92 16.94
CA ASP A 332 5.72 8.70 18.32
C ASP A 332 6.07 7.30 18.81
N ILE A 333 6.11 6.30 17.93
CA ILE A 333 6.61 4.95 18.24
C ILE A 333 8.10 5.01 18.60
N VAL A 334 8.92 5.70 17.81
CA VAL A 334 10.39 5.72 17.99
C VAL A 334 10.87 6.48 19.23
N LYS A 335 9.96 7.19 19.93
CA LYS A 335 10.22 7.79 21.24
C LYS A 335 10.08 6.78 22.38
N GLY A 336 9.63 5.55 22.10
CA GLY A 336 9.29 4.55 23.10
C GLY A 336 8.00 4.89 23.84
N GLY A 337 7.76 4.17 24.94
CA GLY A 337 6.58 4.34 25.78
C GLY A 337 5.51 3.29 25.50
N GLU A 338 4.24 3.64 25.65
CA GLU A 338 3.14 2.68 25.61
C GLU A 338 1.91 3.13 24.79
N LEU A 339 1.31 2.17 24.09
CA LEU A 339 -0.01 2.23 23.48
C LEU A 339 -0.93 1.24 24.20
N ILE A 340 -1.92 1.75 24.92
CA ILE A 340 -2.91 0.93 25.61
C ILE A 340 -4.19 0.92 24.78
N ILE A 341 -4.65 -0.27 24.40
CA ILE A 341 -5.84 -0.53 23.60
C ILE A 341 -6.82 -1.33 24.47
N GLU A 342 -8.03 -0.81 24.69
CA GLU A 342 -9.08 -1.55 25.39
C GLU A 342 -10.05 -2.15 24.38
N LEU A 343 -10.25 -3.47 24.43
CA LEU A 343 -11.16 -4.20 23.56
C LEU A 343 -12.50 -4.51 24.24
N GLY A 344 -13.53 -4.72 23.41
CA GLY A 344 -14.88 -5.07 23.80
C GLY A 344 -15.56 -5.92 22.74
N SER A 345 -16.68 -6.54 23.10
CA SER A 345 -17.38 -7.50 22.25
C SER A 345 -18.33 -6.90 21.21
N GLN A 346 -18.60 -5.60 21.31
CA GLN A 346 -19.46 -4.86 20.39
C GLN A 346 -18.72 -3.67 19.77
N PRO A 347 -19.00 -3.33 18.51
CA PRO A 347 -18.45 -2.14 17.86
C PRO A 347 -18.72 -0.87 18.68
N ASN A 348 -17.67 -0.08 18.95
CA ASN A 348 -17.83 1.29 19.41
C ASN A 348 -17.84 2.23 18.19
N GLU A 349 -18.99 2.34 17.53
CA GLU A 349 -19.09 3.12 16.30
C GLU A 349 -18.87 4.62 16.48
N ALA A 350 -18.94 5.14 17.72
CA ALA A 350 -18.80 6.56 18.00
C ALA A 350 -17.37 6.97 18.40
N TYR A 351 -16.43 6.03 18.57
CA TYR A 351 -15.13 6.34 19.17
C TYR A 351 -14.26 7.29 18.35
N TRP A 352 -14.26 7.11 17.02
CA TRP A 352 -13.48 7.88 16.03
C TRP A 352 -14.37 8.59 15.00
N LYS A 353 -15.64 8.85 15.34
CA LYS A 353 -16.54 9.63 14.50
C LYS A 353 -16.38 11.13 14.75
#